data_AF-A0A1Y6D554-F1
#
_entry.id   AF-A0A1Y6D554-F1
#
_cell.length_a   1.000
_cell.length_b   1.000
_cell.length_c   1.000
_cell.angle_alpha   90.00
_cell.angle_beta   90.00
_cell.angle_gamma   90.00
#
_symmetry.space_group_name_H-M   'P 1'
#
loop_
_entity.id
_entity.type
_entity.pdbx_description
1 polymer ?
#
loop_
_entity_poly.entity_id
_entity_poly.type
_entity_poly.pdbx_seq_one_letter_code
_entity_poly.pdbx_strand_id
1 'polypeptide(L)' 'MQAIEFETIAHGHTIRIPDSVPDGVQLRVLVLLDTTPPAPEPPDDSPEGQALKALLSAMPDVGEDEDFARPLDYGRAPL' A
#
# COMPACT_ATOMS: atom_id res chain seq x y z
N MET A 1 5.43 -16.49 34.89
CA MET A 1 5.22 -15.54 33.78
C MET A 1 5.30 -16.35 32.50
N GLN A 2 4.22 -16.42 31.73
CA GLN A 2 4.24 -17.03 30.39
C GLN A 2 4.30 -15.89 29.38
N ALA A 3 5.26 -15.96 28.46
CA ALA A 3 5.38 -15.03 27.35
C ALA A 3 4.94 -15.76 26.08
N ILE A 4 4.02 -15.15 25.33
CA ILE A 4 3.65 -15.61 24.00
C ILE A 4 4.36 -14.68 23.02
N GLU A 5 5.32 -15.22 22.29
CA GLU A 5 6.01 -14.54 21.20
C GLU A 5 5.43 -15.06 19.89
N PHE A 6 4.98 -14.14 19.04
CA PHE A 6 4.51 -14.47 17.70
C PHE A 6 4.93 -13.38 16.72
N GLU A 7 5.23 -13.79 15.50
CA GLU A 7 5.63 -12.91 14.40
C GLU A 7 4.51 -12.87 13.36
N THR A 8 4.18 -11.69 12.85
CA THR A 8 3.14 -11.52 11.85
C THR A 8 3.36 -10.26 11.02
N ILE A 9 2.74 -10.23 9.84
CA ILE A 9 2.78 -9.10 8.92
C ILE A 9 1.51 -8.26 9.15
N ALA A 10 1.69 -6.96 9.33
CA ALA A 10 0.56 -6.04 9.46
C ALA A 10 -0.20 -5.93 8.13
N HIS A 11 -1.52 -6.06 8.18
CA HIS A 11 -2.39 -5.85 7.03
C HIS A 11 -3.38 -4.72 7.34
N GLY A 12 -3.43 -3.68 6.51
CA GLY A 12 -4.30 -2.53 6.73
C GLY A 12 -4.06 -1.86 8.10
N HIS A 13 -2.80 -1.69 8.48
CA HIS A 13 -2.40 -1.12 9.79
C HIS A 13 -2.92 -1.90 11.02
N THR A 14 -3.28 -3.17 10.84
CA THR A 14 -3.82 -4.03 11.90
C THR A 14 -2.93 -5.27 12.08
N ILE A 15 -2.64 -5.60 13.35
CA ILE A 15 -1.99 -6.84 13.77
C ILE A 15 -3.03 -7.69 14.49
N ARG A 16 -3.23 -8.93 14.03
CA ARG A 16 -4.16 -9.87 14.67
C ARG A 16 -3.43 -10.65 15.77
N ILE A 17 -4.00 -10.63 16.97
CA ILE A 17 -3.52 -11.39 18.12
C ILE A 17 -4.18 -12.78 18.09
N PRO A 18 -3.47 -13.87 18.45
CA PRO A 18 -4.08 -15.20 18.52
C PRO A 18 -5.22 -15.29 19.54
N ASP A 19 -6.23 -16.11 19.25
CA ASP A 19 -7.40 -16.36 20.12
C ASP A 19 -7.04 -17.02 21.46
N SER A 20 -5.79 -17.47 21.63
CA SER A 20 -5.28 -18.01 22.89
C SER A 20 -4.98 -16.93 23.94
N VAL A 21 -4.96 -15.65 23.55
CA VAL A 21 -4.75 -14.52 24.46
C VAL A 21 -6.10 -14.11 25.08
N PRO A 22 -6.27 -14.17 26.42
CA PRO A 22 -7.53 -13.80 27.06
C PRO A 22 -7.83 -12.30 26.96
N ASP A 23 -9.11 -11.94 27.03
CA ASP A 23 -9.53 -10.54 27.09
C ASP A 23 -9.07 -9.85 28.39
N GLY A 24 -8.76 -8.56 28.29
CA GLY A 24 -8.43 -7.71 29.44
C GLY A 24 -7.00 -7.86 29.98
N VAL A 25 -6.15 -8.65 29.32
CA VAL A 25 -4.73 -8.78 29.69
C VAL A 25 -3.88 -7.65 29.15
N GLN A 26 -2.88 -7.22 29.91
CA GLN A 26 -1.94 -6.19 29.48
C GLN A 26 -0.90 -6.80 28.52
N LEU A 27 -0.75 -6.19 27.34
CA LEU A 27 0.17 -6.63 26.30
C LEU A 27 1.30 -5.62 26.12
N ARG A 28 2.51 -6.13 25.86
CA ARG A 28 3.67 -5.34 25.45
C ARG A 28 3.99 -5.67 23.99
N VAL A 29 3.92 -4.67 23.12
CA VAL A 29 4.14 -4.83 21.68
C VAL A 29 5.50 -4.24 21.30
N LEU A 30 6.31 -5.00 20.57
CA LEU A 30 7.55 -4.52 19.94
C LEU A 30 7.35 -4.55 18.43
N VAL A 31 7.46 -3.39 17.78
CA VAL A 31 7.35 -3.25 16.32
C VAL A 31 8.75 -3.07 15.76
N LEU A 32 9.18 -4.02 14.93
CA LEU A 32 10.42 -3.93 14.17
C LEU A 32 10.05 -3.59 12.73
N LEU A 33 10.57 -2.46 12.24
CA LEU A 33 10.39 -2.05 10.85
C LEU A 33 11.64 -2.45 10.07
N ASP A 34 11.45 -3.26 9.04
CA ASP A 34 12.47 -3.38 8.00
C ASP A 34 12.37 -2.14 7.11
N THR A 35 13.44 -1.34 7.08
CA THR A 35 13.54 -0.16 6.22
C THR A 35 13.92 -0.52 4.79
N THR A 36 14.18 -1.80 4.52
CA THR A 36 14.38 -2.28 3.15
C THR A 36 13.08 -2.09 2.40
N PRO A 37 13.04 -1.25 1.34
CA PRO A 37 11.83 -1.08 0.57
C PRO A 37 11.37 -2.45 0.07
N PRO A 38 10.05 -2.72 0.05
CA PRO A 38 9.55 -3.94 -0.57
C PRO A 38 10.16 -4.06 -1.96
N ALA A 39 10.47 -5.30 -2.37
CA ALA A 39 11.10 -5.58 -3.66
C ALA A 39 10.44 -4.73 -4.75
N PRO A 40 11.24 -4.09 -5.63
CA PRO A 40 10.70 -3.20 -6.66
C PRO A 40 9.57 -3.91 -7.40
N GLU A 41 8.51 -3.17 -7.70
CA GLU A 41 7.42 -3.63 -8.56
C GLU A 41 8.03 -4.34 -9.79
N PRO A 42 7.41 -5.44 -10.25
CA PRO A 42 7.97 -6.24 -11.34
C PRO A 42 8.33 -5.30 -12.50
N PRO A 43 9.49 -5.51 -13.15
CA PRO A 43 9.97 -4.62 -14.20
C PRO A 43 8.85 -4.40 -15.22
N ASP A 44 8.83 -3.20 -15.82
CA ASP A 44 7.82 -2.74 -16.78
C ASP A 44 7.65 -3.70 -17.99
N ASP A 45 8.62 -4.59 -18.20
CA ASP A 45 8.62 -5.67 -19.18
C ASP A 45 7.90 -6.95 -18.72
N SER A 46 7.33 -6.99 -17.52
CA SER A 46 6.50 -8.10 -17.07
C SER A 46 5.25 -8.22 -17.95
N PRO A 47 4.72 -9.43 -18.16
CA PRO A 47 3.52 -9.62 -18.97
C PRO A 47 2.32 -8.81 -18.46
N GLU A 48 2.23 -8.59 -17.14
CA GLU A 48 1.20 -7.76 -16.52
C GLU A 48 1.41 -6.26 -16.79
N GLY A 49 2.66 -5.76 -16.68
CA GLY A 49 3.01 -4.37 -17.03
C GLY A 49 2.78 -4.07 -18.51
N GLN A 50 3.15 -5.00 -19.40
CA GLN A 50 2.87 -4.90 -20.82
C GLN A 50 1.37 -4.91 -21.15
N ALA A 51 0.57 -5.74 -20.45
CA ALA A 51 -0.87 -5.78 -20.62
C ALA A 51 -1.53 -4.47 -20.15
N LEU A 52 -1.11 -3.92 -19.01
CA LEU A 52 -1.58 -2.63 -18.52
C LEU A 52 -1.23 -1.51 -19.51
N LYS A 53 0.01 -1.48 -20.00
CA LYS A 53 0.48 -0.52 -21.00
C LYS A 53 -0.32 -0.63 -22.30
N ALA A 54 -0.62 -1.85 -22.76
CA ALA A 54 -1.43 -2.08 -23.95
C ALA A 54 -2.88 -1.58 -23.77
N LEU A 55 -3.48 -1.81 -22.59
CA LEU A 55 -4.82 -1.31 -22.27
C LEU A 55 -4.87 0.22 -22.24
N LEU A 56 -3.91 0.86 -21.59
CA LEU A 56 -3.82 2.33 -21.53
C LEU A 56 -3.58 2.94 -22.92
N SER A 57 -2.73 2.30 -23.75
CA SER A 57 -2.47 2.76 -25.12
C SER A 57 -3.65 2.57 -26.06
N ALA A 58 -4.61 1.71 -25.71
CA ALA A 58 -5.82 1.47 -26.49
C ALA A 58 -6.93 2.48 -26.20
N MET A 59 -6.73 3.43 -25.27
CA MET A 59 -7.69 4.50 -24.98
C MET A 59 -7.42 5.68 -25.92
N PRO A 60 -8.28 5.95 -26.92
CA PRO A 60 -8.02 6.93 -27.98
C PRO A 60 -8.23 8.39 -27.56
N ASP A 61 -8.62 8.65 -26.31
CA ASP A 61 -9.00 9.99 -25.85
C ASP A 61 -8.62 10.17 -24.38
N VAL A 62 -7.34 10.44 -24.14
CA VAL A 62 -6.79 10.72 -22.80
C VAL A 62 -6.77 12.22 -22.47
N GLY A 63 -7.46 13.04 -23.26
CA GLY A 63 -7.41 14.49 -23.20
C GLY A 63 -6.30 15.09 -24.06
N GLU A 64 -6.38 16.40 -24.26
CA GLU A 64 -5.40 17.17 -25.04
C GLU A 64 -4.17 17.48 -24.18
N ASP A 65 -3.01 17.75 -24.79
CA ASP A 65 -1.79 18.12 -24.06
C ASP A 65 -2.01 19.29 -23.08
N GLU A 66 -2.92 20.20 -23.43
CA GLU A 66 -3.33 21.34 -22.62
C GLU A 66 -4.04 20.91 -21.32
N ASP A 67 -4.73 19.77 -21.31
CA ASP A 67 -5.41 19.23 -20.13
C ASP A 67 -4.43 18.81 -19.03
N PHE A 68 -3.24 18.33 -19.44
CA PHE A 68 -2.14 17.92 -18.56
C PHE A 68 -1.29 19.10 -18.06
N ALA A 69 -1.32 20.23 -18.77
CA ALA A 69 -0.63 21.47 -18.37
C ALA A 69 -1.42 22.29 -17.34
N ARG A 70 -2.68 21.91 -17.06
CA ARG A 70 -3.50 22.60 -16.08
C ARG A 70 -2.88 22.47 -14.68
N PRO A 71 -2.88 23.54 -13.87
CA PRO A 71 -2.54 23.44 -12.46
C PRO A 71 -3.40 22.36 -11.79
N LEU A 72 -2.76 21.49 -11.02
CA LEU A 72 -3.46 20.43 -10.29
C LEU A 72 -4.51 21.06 -9.36
N ASP A 73 -5.78 20.91 -9.74
CA ASP A 73 -6.89 21.33 -8.92
C ASP A 73 -7.12 20.27 -7.85
N TYR A 74 -6.55 20.50 -6.68
CA TYR A 74 -6.74 19.64 -5.51
C TYR A 74 -8.12 19.79 -4.85
N GLY A 75 -9.06 20.51 -5.47
CA GLY A 75 -10.43 20.60 -5.02
C GLY A 75 -10.54 21.15 -3.60
N ARG A 76 -10.16 22.42 -3.43
CA ARG A 76 -10.52 23.37 -2.36
C ARG A 76 -9.40 24.39 -2.17
N ALA A 77 -9.68 25.65 -2.48
CA ALA A 77 -8.94 26.73 -1.85
C ALA A 77 -9.40 26.85 -0.38
N PRO A 78 -8.51 27.01 0.60
CA PRO A 78 -8.90 27.52 1.91
C PRO A 78 -9.43 28.96 1.74
N LEU A 79 -10.54 29.26 2.43
CA LEU A 79 -11.16 30.57 2.55
C LEU A 79 -10.18 31.66 3.00
#